data_AF-A0A5J5A4K8-F1
#
_entry.id   AF-A0A5J5A4K8-F1
#
_cell.length_a   1.000
_cell.length_b   1.000
_cell.length_c   1.000
_cell.angle_alpha   90.00
_cell.angle_beta   90.00
_cell.angle_gamma   90.00
#
_symmetry.space_group_name_H-M   'P 1'
#
loop_
_entity.id
_entity.type
_entity.pdbx_description
1 polymer ?
#
loop_
_entity_poly.entity_id
_entity_poly.type
_entity_poly.pdbx_seq_one_letter_code
_entity_poly.pdbx_strand_id
1 'polypeptide(L)'
;MGELMVLPSDEGFSWANENYNSIQRSVDVWSFVLSLQVRVLLDNAKWTYLGGFSEDKQKNRRRRTASWLRERVLQLGPTFIKLGQVSSTRSDLLPREFVDELAKLQDRVPAFSPKKAKDFIERELGAPIDLLFKEFEDQPIAAASLGQVHRAVLQNGEKVIVKVQRPGLKKLFDIDLQNLKLIAEYFQRSETLGGPTRDWMGIYEESAKILYEEIDYINEGKNADRFRRDFRNVNWVRVPRVYWDYTATNVLTLEYLPGIKINQLDMINTLGYSRSRISSRAIEAYLIQILKNGFFHADPHPGNLAIDSMRKIQKRLSRVS
;
A
#
# COMPACT_ATOMS: atom_id res chain seq x y z
N MET A 1 -14.89 10.88 17.67
CA MET A 1 -14.14 9.66 18.07
C MET A 1 -14.74 8.52 17.26
N GLY A 2 -14.16 8.22 16.10
CA GLY A 2 -14.58 7.07 15.29
C GLY A 2 -13.57 5.96 15.54
N GLU A 3 -13.96 4.98 16.35
CA GLU A 3 -13.13 3.80 16.59
C GLU A 3 -12.71 3.19 15.25
N LEU A 4 -11.40 3.04 15.08
CA LEU A 4 -10.80 2.37 13.95
C LEU A 4 -11.16 0.88 14.09
N MET A 5 -12.35 0.47 13.64
CA MET A 5 -12.66 -0.97 13.50
C MET A 5 -11.65 -1.57 12.53
N VAL A 6 -10.72 -2.34 13.07
CA VAL A 6 -9.84 -3.25 12.36
C VAL A 6 -10.60 -4.57 12.21
N LEU A 7 -10.65 -5.12 11.00
CA LEU A 7 -11.32 -6.40 10.75
C LEU A 7 -10.61 -7.53 11.52
N PRO A 8 -11.35 -8.48 12.12
CA PRO A 8 -10.86 -9.26 13.25
C PRO A 8 -9.79 -10.33 12.97
N SER A 9 -9.54 -10.76 11.73
CA SER A 9 -8.43 -11.67 11.41
C SER A 9 -8.20 -11.85 9.90
N ASP A 10 -6.97 -12.10 9.47
CA ASP A 10 -6.60 -12.53 8.12
C ASP A 10 -6.59 -14.05 7.91
N GLU A 11 -6.92 -14.85 8.93
CA GLU A 11 -6.87 -16.33 8.91
C GLU A 11 -7.69 -17.00 7.79
N GLY A 12 -8.72 -16.32 7.27
CA GLY A 12 -9.52 -16.81 6.15
C GLY A 12 -8.84 -16.73 4.78
N PHE A 13 -7.66 -16.11 4.68
CA PHE A 13 -6.96 -15.89 3.41
C PHE A 13 -5.81 -16.87 3.24
N SER A 14 -5.71 -17.49 2.04
CA SER A 14 -4.61 -18.41 1.70
C SER A 14 -3.23 -17.76 1.82
N TRP A 15 -3.17 -16.43 1.64
CA TRP A 15 -1.94 -15.67 1.73
C TRP A 15 -1.53 -15.31 3.17
N ALA A 16 -2.34 -15.60 4.19
CA ALA A 16 -1.97 -15.37 5.60
C ALA A 16 -0.95 -16.39 6.13
N ASN A 17 -0.76 -17.51 5.42
CA ASN A 17 0.24 -18.53 5.74
C ASN A 17 1.66 -18.05 5.41
N GLU A 18 2.64 -18.35 6.27
CA GLU A 18 4.05 -18.00 6.03
C GLU A 18 4.76 -19.00 5.08
N ASN A 19 4.23 -20.22 5.01
CA ASN A 19 4.81 -21.34 4.27
C ASN A 19 4.14 -21.52 2.91
N TYR A 20 4.46 -20.63 1.97
CA TYR A 20 3.96 -20.72 0.61
C TYR A 20 4.57 -21.91 -0.15
N ASN A 21 3.71 -22.70 -0.79
CA ASN A 21 4.10 -23.66 -1.82
C ASN A 21 4.19 -22.92 -3.17
N SER A 22 5.39 -22.83 -3.74
CA SER A 22 5.65 -22.11 -4.99
C SER A 22 4.86 -22.67 -6.18
N ILE A 23 4.64 -23.99 -6.25
CA ILE A 23 3.88 -24.63 -7.33
C ILE A 23 2.41 -24.25 -7.23
N GLN A 24 1.80 -24.44 -6.05
CA GLN A 24 0.40 -24.08 -5.84
C GLN A 24 0.18 -22.58 -6.12
N ARG A 25 1.09 -21.74 -5.64
CA ARG A 25 1.01 -20.29 -5.86
C ARG A 25 1.08 -19.94 -7.34
N SER A 26 1.96 -20.60 -8.09
CA SER A 26 2.06 -20.41 -9.54
C SER A 26 0.77 -20.84 -10.25
N VAL A 27 0.19 -21.99 -9.86
CA VAL A 27 -1.12 -22.44 -10.38
C VAL A 27 -2.21 -21.41 -10.10
N ASP A 28 -2.28 -20.86 -8.88
CA ASP A 28 -3.28 -19.84 -8.52
C ASP A 28 -3.15 -18.58 -9.38
N VAL A 29 -1.91 -18.08 -9.55
CA VAL A 29 -1.61 -16.88 -10.35
C VAL A 29 -1.94 -17.10 -11.82
N TRP A 30 -1.46 -18.19 -12.43
CA TRP A 30 -1.72 -18.48 -13.84
C TRP A 30 -3.19 -18.75 -14.12
N SER A 31 -3.88 -19.48 -13.23
CA SER A 31 -5.33 -19.71 -13.35
C SER A 31 -6.12 -18.41 -13.29
N PHE A 32 -5.71 -17.47 -12.44
CA PHE A 32 -6.27 -16.13 -12.39
C PHE A 32 -6.04 -15.36 -13.69
N VAL A 33 -4.82 -15.34 -14.23
CA VAL A 33 -4.48 -14.64 -15.48
C VAL A 33 -5.26 -15.21 -16.66
N LEU A 34 -5.30 -16.53 -16.80
CA LEU A 34 -6.07 -17.21 -17.85
C LEU A 34 -7.57 -16.89 -17.74
N SER A 35 -8.12 -16.94 -16.52
CA SER A 35 -9.53 -16.60 -16.27
C SER A 35 -9.84 -15.14 -16.63
N LEU A 36 -8.92 -14.22 -16.31
CA LEU A 36 -9.06 -12.80 -16.66
C LEU A 36 -9.01 -12.61 -18.17
N GLN A 37 -8.06 -13.24 -18.87
CA GLN A 37 -7.96 -13.19 -20.33
C GLN A 37 -9.24 -13.68 -21.00
N VAL A 38 -9.76 -14.84 -20.60
CA VAL A 38 -11.01 -15.38 -21.14
C VAL A 38 -12.18 -14.41 -20.93
N ARG A 39 -12.30 -13.81 -19.74
CA ARG A 39 -13.35 -12.82 -19.47
C ARG A 39 -13.23 -11.58 -20.34
N VAL A 40 -12.02 -11.03 -20.49
CA VAL A 40 -11.76 -9.86 -21.33
C VAL A 40 -12.03 -10.17 -22.82
N LEU A 41 -11.68 -11.36 -23.29
CA LEU A 41 -12.00 -11.80 -24.64
C LEU A 41 -13.52 -11.89 -24.85
N LEU A 42 -14.26 -12.47 -23.90
CA LEU A 42 -15.72 -12.54 -23.94
C LEU A 42 -16.39 -11.15 -23.84
N ASP A 43 -15.78 -10.20 -23.13
CA ASP A 43 -16.25 -8.81 -23.05
C ASP A 43 -16.12 -8.07 -24.40
N ASN A 44 -15.20 -8.50 -25.27
CA ASN A 44 -14.99 -7.90 -26.60
C ASN A 44 -15.67 -8.69 -27.73
N ALA A 45 -16.04 -9.94 -27.49
CA ALA A 45 -16.69 -10.80 -28.47
C ALA A 45 -18.18 -10.44 -28.66
N LYS A 46 -18.48 -9.59 -29.66
CA LYS A 46 -19.85 -9.10 -29.94
C LYS A 46 -20.92 -10.19 -30.08
N TRP A 47 -20.56 -11.38 -30.56
CA TRP A 47 -21.47 -12.51 -30.74
C TRP A 47 -21.96 -13.13 -29.42
N THR A 48 -21.27 -12.87 -28.31
CA THR A 48 -21.62 -13.40 -26.98
C THR A 48 -22.73 -12.61 -26.27
N TYR A 49 -23.28 -11.58 -26.91
CA TYR A 49 -24.32 -10.73 -26.34
C TYR A 49 -25.71 -11.18 -26.80
N LEU A 50 -26.44 -11.83 -25.88
CA LEU A 50 -27.83 -12.23 -26.11
C LEU A 50 -28.71 -11.01 -26.43
N GLY A 51 -29.52 -11.12 -27.48
CA GLY A 51 -30.36 -10.02 -27.97
C GLY A 51 -29.57 -8.85 -28.57
N GLY A 52 -28.40 -9.12 -29.16
CA GLY A 52 -27.59 -8.14 -29.87
C GLY A 52 -26.62 -7.33 -28.99
N PHE A 53 -25.55 -6.86 -29.60
CA PHE A 53 -24.53 -6.02 -28.98
C PHE A 53 -25.03 -4.58 -28.78
N SER A 54 -24.73 -3.99 -27.63
CA SER A 54 -24.79 -2.54 -27.41
C SER A 54 -23.63 -2.11 -26.52
N GLU A 55 -23.21 -0.85 -26.65
CA GLU A 55 -22.11 -0.30 -25.83
C GLU A 55 -22.44 -0.35 -24.33
N ASP A 56 -23.71 -0.10 -23.97
CA ASP A 56 -24.17 -0.20 -22.58
C ASP A 56 -24.09 -1.62 -22.03
N LYS A 57 -24.43 -2.64 -22.84
CA LYS A 57 -24.28 -4.05 -22.44
C LYS A 57 -22.81 -4.39 -22.25
N GLN A 58 -21.92 -3.91 -23.12
CA GLN A 58 -20.48 -4.13 -22.98
C GLN A 58 -19.92 -3.47 -21.72
N LYS A 59 -20.25 -2.20 -21.48
CA LYS A 59 -19.87 -1.45 -20.28
C LYS A 59 -20.33 -2.15 -19.00
N ASN A 60 -21.58 -2.63 -18.96
CA ASN A 60 -22.10 -3.37 -17.81
C ASN A 60 -21.38 -4.70 -17.60
N ARG A 61 -20.98 -5.40 -18.66
CA ARG A 61 -20.19 -6.63 -18.54
C ARG A 61 -18.76 -6.35 -18.05
N ARG A 62 -18.09 -5.33 -18.59
CA ARG A 62 -16.77 -4.88 -18.11
C ARG A 62 -16.79 -4.51 -16.63
N ARG A 63 -17.84 -3.85 -16.13
CA ARG A 63 -18.02 -3.58 -14.69
C ARG A 63 -18.08 -4.85 -13.84
N ARG A 64 -18.79 -5.88 -14.31
CA ARG A 64 -18.85 -7.18 -13.62
C ARG A 64 -17.48 -7.86 -13.62
N THR A 65 -16.76 -7.83 -14.75
CA THR A 65 -15.40 -8.36 -14.85
C THR A 65 -14.43 -7.59 -13.94
N ALA A 66 -14.55 -6.27 -13.85
CA ALA A 66 -13.75 -5.42 -12.97
C ALA A 66 -14.02 -5.70 -11.48
N SER A 67 -15.28 -5.88 -11.07
CA SER A 67 -15.62 -6.28 -9.69
C SER A 67 -15.04 -7.66 -9.35
N TRP A 68 -15.17 -8.61 -10.27
CA TRP A 68 -14.57 -9.95 -10.13
C TRP A 68 -13.04 -9.88 -10.02
N LEU A 69 -12.39 -9.04 -10.83
CA LEU A 69 -10.94 -8.81 -10.76
C LEU A 69 -10.54 -8.32 -9.37
N ARG A 70 -11.22 -7.29 -8.85
CA ARG A 70 -10.94 -6.75 -7.51
C ARG A 70 -11.04 -7.83 -6.43
N GLU A 71 -12.09 -8.65 -6.46
CA GLU A 71 -12.25 -9.77 -5.52
C GLU A 71 -11.13 -10.79 -5.64
N ARG A 72 -10.73 -11.16 -6.86
CA ARG A 72 -9.60 -12.08 -7.06
C ARG A 72 -8.28 -11.49 -6.61
N VAL A 73 -8.05 -10.20 -6.84
CA VAL A 73 -6.87 -9.49 -6.35
C VAL A 73 -6.79 -9.54 -4.81
N LEU A 74 -7.91 -9.32 -4.11
CA LEU A 74 -7.97 -9.48 -2.65
C LEU A 74 -7.64 -10.90 -2.20
N GLN A 75 -8.12 -11.91 -2.93
CA GLN A 75 -7.86 -13.32 -2.63
C GLN A 75 -6.42 -13.75 -2.98
N LEU A 76 -5.78 -13.12 -3.96
CA LEU A 76 -4.37 -13.37 -4.27
C LEU A 76 -3.45 -12.69 -3.25
N GLY A 77 -3.87 -11.57 -2.67
CA GLY A 77 -3.22 -10.99 -1.51
C GLY A 77 -2.21 -9.88 -1.79
N PRO A 78 -1.26 -9.63 -0.88
CA PRO A 78 -0.50 -8.39 -0.79
C PRO A 78 0.11 -7.89 -2.10
N THR A 79 0.79 -8.76 -2.86
CA THR A 79 1.45 -8.40 -4.13
C THR A 79 0.44 -7.86 -5.14
N PHE A 80 -0.65 -8.60 -5.35
CA PHE A 80 -1.68 -8.23 -6.33
C PHE A 80 -2.50 -7.03 -5.87
N ILE A 81 -2.74 -6.89 -4.57
CA ILE A 81 -3.41 -5.71 -4.02
C ILE A 81 -2.58 -4.46 -4.32
N LYS A 82 -1.26 -4.51 -4.09
CA LYS A 82 -0.37 -3.38 -4.35
C LYS A 82 -0.24 -3.10 -5.86
N LEU A 83 -0.15 -4.12 -6.71
CA LEU A 83 -0.22 -3.96 -8.17
C LEU A 83 -1.53 -3.34 -8.65
N GLY A 84 -2.66 -3.75 -8.07
CA GLY A 84 -3.97 -3.17 -8.34
C GLY A 84 -4.02 -1.69 -7.96
N GLN A 85 -3.47 -1.32 -6.82
CA GLN A 85 -3.37 0.08 -6.39
C GLN A 85 -2.49 0.90 -7.34
N VAL A 86 -1.31 0.40 -7.74
CA VAL A 86 -0.45 1.09 -8.72
C VAL A 86 -1.19 1.24 -10.07
N SER A 87 -1.81 0.16 -10.54
CA SER A 87 -2.57 0.16 -11.80
C SER A 87 -3.78 1.09 -11.77
N SER A 88 -4.41 1.31 -10.61
CA SER A 88 -5.53 2.25 -10.46
C SER A 88 -5.14 3.72 -10.73
N THR A 89 -3.85 4.04 -10.69
CA THR A 89 -3.34 5.38 -11.02
C THR A 89 -2.97 5.55 -12.50
N ARG A 90 -3.00 4.46 -13.26
CA ARG A 90 -2.55 4.37 -14.66
C ARG A 90 -3.75 4.17 -15.60
N SER A 91 -4.48 5.25 -15.87
CA SER A 91 -5.64 5.24 -16.78
C SER A 91 -5.29 4.92 -18.24
N ASP A 92 -4.01 4.95 -18.58
CA ASP A 92 -3.46 4.51 -19.88
C ASP A 92 -3.45 2.98 -20.05
N LEU A 93 -3.41 2.24 -18.94
CA LEU A 93 -3.27 0.77 -18.96
C LEU A 93 -4.61 0.04 -19.02
N LEU A 94 -5.62 0.55 -18.29
CA LEU A 94 -6.88 -0.15 -18.03
C LEU A 94 -8.11 0.70 -18.40
N PRO A 95 -9.20 0.08 -18.89
CA PRO A 95 -10.46 0.79 -19.07
C PRO A 95 -10.97 1.39 -17.77
N ARG A 96 -11.75 2.48 -17.86
CA ARG A 96 -12.24 3.22 -16.70
C ARG A 96 -12.97 2.34 -15.68
N GLU A 97 -13.75 1.37 -16.14
CA GLU A 97 -14.48 0.46 -15.26
C GLU A 97 -13.54 -0.37 -14.35
N PHE A 98 -12.36 -0.73 -14.85
CA PHE A 98 -11.34 -1.45 -14.09
C PHE A 98 -10.62 -0.52 -13.10
N VAL A 99 -10.25 0.68 -13.55
CA VAL A 99 -9.63 1.71 -12.70
C VAL A 99 -10.51 2.03 -11.49
N ASP A 100 -11.81 2.28 -11.73
CA ASP A 100 -12.78 2.62 -10.69
C ASP A 100 -12.94 1.49 -9.64
N GLU A 101 -12.89 0.22 -10.05
CA GLU A 101 -12.96 -0.91 -9.11
C GLU A 101 -11.65 -1.14 -8.36
N LEU A 102 -10.50 -1.03 -9.03
CA LEU A 102 -9.18 -1.19 -8.39
C LEU A 102 -8.88 -0.06 -7.40
N ALA A 103 -9.40 1.15 -7.62
CA ALA A 103 -9.30 2.26 -6.67
C ALA A 103 -9.91 1.91 -5.29
N LYS A 104 -10.86 0.97 -5.24
CA LYS A 104 -11.47 0.48 -3.99
C LYS A 104 -10.55 -0.47 -3.19
N LEU A 105 -9.43 -0.94 -3.77
CA LEU A 105 -8.43 -1.74 -3.05
C LEU A 105 -7.65 -0.94 -2.00
N GLN A 106 -7.87 0.37 -1.91
CA GLN A 106 -7.32 1.21 -0.84
C GLN A 106 -8.00 0.95 0.52
N ASP A 107 -9.07 0.15 0.55
CA ASP A 107 -9.76 -0.23 1.78
C ASP A 107 -8.97 -1.23 2.64
N ARG A 108 -9.23 -1.19 3.95
CA ARG A 108 -8.43 -1.88 5.00
C ARG A 108 -8.40 -3.39 4.78
N VAL A 109 -7.19 -3.95 4.74
CA VAL A 109 -6.97 -5.40 4.78
C VAL A 109 -7.02 -5.85 6.26
N PRO A 110 -7.54 -7.06 6.57
CA PRO A 110 -7.57 -7.56 7.95
C PRO A 110 -6.18 -7.62 8.59
N ALA A 111 -6.12 -7.34 9.90
CA ALA A 111 -4.89 -7.45 10.66
C ALA A 111 -4.54 -8.92 10.93
N PHE A 112 -3.24 -9.19 11.07
CA PHE A 112 -2.79 -10.47 11.62
C PHE A 112 -2.76 -10.41 13.15
N SER A 113 -2.79 -11.58 13.78
CA SER A 113 -2.96 -11.68 15.23
C SER A 113 -1.87 -10.92 16.02
N PRO A 114 -2.21 -10.35 17.19
CA PRO A 114 -1.23 -9.65 18.03
C PRO A 114 -0.03 -10.53 18.41
N LYS A 115 -0.29 -11.81 18.68
CA LYS A 115 0.76 -12.80 18.95
C LYS A 115 1.75 -12.90 17.78
N LYS A 116 1.25 -13.06 16.55
CA LYS A 116 2.08 -13.15 15.35
C LYS A 116 2.91 -11.88 15.14
N ALA A 117 2.35 -10.71 15.46
CA ALA A 117 3.07 -9.44 15.41
C ALA A 117 4.20 -9.36 16.44
N LYS A 118 3.92 -9.71 17.69
CA LYS A 118 4.91 -9.73 18.76
C LYS A 118 6.05 -10.69 18.43
N ASP A 119 5.73 -11.96 18.14
CA ASP A 119 6.72 -12.99 17.80
C ASP A 119 7.62 -12.55 16.62
N PHE A 120 7.04 -11.87 15.61
CA PHE A 120 7.80 -11.35 14.48
C PHE A 120 8.72 -10.19 14.86
N ILE A 121 8.24 -9.25 15.67
CA ILE A 121 9.03 -8.11 16.15
C ILE A 121 10.20 -8.60 17.02
N GLU A 122 9.96 -9.55 17.93
CA GLU A 122 11.00 -10.11 18.79
C GLU A 122 12.10 -10.79 17.99
N ARG A 123 11.73 -11.54 16.94
CA ARG A 123 12.70 -12.20 16.06
C ARG A 123 13.53 -11.19 15.25
N GLU A 124 12.91 -10.12 14.76
CA GLU A 124 13.60 -9.09 13.97
C GLU A 124 14.51 -8.20 14.83
N LEU A 125 14.10 -7.88 16.06
CA LEU A 125 14.85 -7.01 16.97
C LEU A 125 15.75 -7.78 17.97
N GLY A 126 15.61 -9.10 18.06
CA GLY A 126 16.45 -9.96 18.89
C GLY A 126 16.19 -9.87 20.40
N ALA A 127 15.04 -9.34 20.82
CA ALA A 127 14.68 -9.20 22.23
C ALA A 127 13.16 -9.33 22.45
N PRO A 128 12.71 -9.82 23.63
CA PRO A 128 11.30 -9.88 24.00
C PRO A 128 10.61 -8.50 23.98
N ILE A 129 9.32 -8.47 23.64
CA ILE A 129 8.50 -7.25 23.58
C ILE A 129 8.55 -6.48 24.90
N ASP A 130 8.49 -7.18 26.03
CA ASP A 130 8.47 -6.55 27.36
C ASP A 130 9.81 -5.90 27.74
N LEU A 131 10.92 -6.30 27.09
CA LEU A 131 12.21 -5.62 27.22
C LEU A 131 12.32 -4.43 26.27
N LEU A 132 11.79 -4.56 25.05
CA LEU A 132 11.82 -3.51 24.04
C LEU A 132 10.90 -2.33 24.43
N PHE A 133 9.69 -2.63 24.88
CA PHE A 133 8.63 -1.67 25.11
C PHE A 133 8.07 -1.78 26.53
N LYS A 134 7.86 -0.64 27.17
CA LYS A 134 7.14 -0.54 28.44
C LYS A 134 5.66 -0.91 28.26
N GLU A 135 5.07 -0.47 27.16
CA GLU A 135 3.68 -0.78 26.78
C GLU A 135 3.64 -1.04 25.27
N PHE A 136 2.90 -2.06 24.84
CA PHE A 136 2.66 -2.37 23.42
C PHE A 136 1.17 -2.64 23.23
N GLU A 137 0.50 -1.86 22.37
CA GLU A 137 -0.93 -2.04 22.10
C GLU A 137 -1.14 -3.25 21.16
N ASP A 138 -1.82 -4.29 21.67
CA ASP A 138 -2.13 -5.50 20.90
C ASP A 138 -2.98 -5.20 19.66
N GLN A 139 -3.92 -4.26 19.77
CA GLN A 139 -4.75 -3.85 18.65
C GLN A 139 -3.97 -2.85 17.77
N PRO A 140 -3.75 -3.13 16.48
CA PRO A 140 -3.06 -2.19 15.61
C PRO A 140 -3.94 -0.96 15.35
N ILE A 141 -3.31 0.22 15.27
CA ILE A 141 -3.98 1.47 14.89
C ILE A 141 -4.26 1.57 13.39
N ALA A 142 -3.57 0.76 12.59
CA ALA A 142 -3.77 0.66 11.15
C ALA A 142 -3.30 -0.71 10.65
N ALA A 143 -4.03 -1.26 9.69
CA ALA A 143 -3.64 -2.44 8.93
C ALA A 143 -3.76 -2.14 7.43
N ALA A 144 -2.79 -2.61 6.65
CA ALA A 144 -2.71 -2.45 5.21
C ALA A 144 -2.28 -3.77 4.56
N SER A 145 -2.15 -3.77 3.23
CA SER A 145 -1.76 -4.98 2.49
C SER A 145 -0.38 -5.51 2.89
N LEU A 146 0.60 -4.64 3.17
CA LEU A 146 1.98 -5.04 3.44
C LEU A 146 2.30 -5.27 4.93
N GLY A 147 1.44 -4.81 5.84
CA GLY A 147 1.74 -4.85 7.27
C GLY A 147 0.70 -4.15 8.12
N GLN A 148 1.03 -3.98 9.39
CA GLN A 148 0.20 -3.25 10.35
C GLN A 148 1.06 -2.34 11.24
N VAL A 149 0.40 -1.42 11.93
CA VAL A 149 1.04 -0.40 12.75
C VAL A 149 0.48 -0.47 14.15
N HIS A 150 1.36 -0.67 15.12
CA HIS A 150 1.01 -0.70 16.55
C HIS A 150 1.48 0.58 17.22
N ARG A 151 0.81 0.98 18.30
CA ARG A 151 1.35 1.96 19.24
C ARG A 151 2.14 1.25 20.31
N ALA A 152 3.21 1.89 20.75
CA ALA A 152 3.99 1.42 21.88
C ALA A 152 4.59 2.60 22.66
N VAL A 153 5.09 2.29 23.85
CA VAL A 153 5.83 3.20 24.71
C VAL A 153 7.19 2.58 24.99
N LEU A 154 8.26 3.28 24.68
CA LEU A 154 9.63 2.84 24.98
C LEU A 154 9.88 2.84 26.49
N GLN A 155 10.93 2.13 26.94
CA GLN A 155 11.32 2.08 28.35
C GLN A 155 11.60 3.47 28.96
N ASN A 156 12.05 4.42 28.15
CA ASN A 156 12.29 5.80 28.54
C ASN A 156 11.02 6.69 28.54
N GLY A 157 9.85 6.13 28.23
CA GLY A 157 8.57 6.83 28.20
C GLY A 157 8.21 7.51 26.87
N GLU A 158 9.09 7.47 25.86
CA GLU A 158 8.78 8.02 24.53
C GLU A 158 7.68 7.20 23.84
N LYS A 159 6.69 7.89 23.26
CA LYS A 159 5.59 7.26 22.52
C LYS A 159 5.99 7.03 21.07
N VAL A 160 5.82 5.81 20.59
CA VAL A 160 6.22 5.41 19.24
C VAL A 160 5.10 4.66 18.52
N ILE A 161 5.22 4.59 17.21
CA ILE A 161 4.52 3.62 16.37
C ILE A 161 5.52 2.60 15.85
N VAL A 162 5.10 1.35 15.83
CA VAL A 162 5.88 0.23 15.32
C VAL A 162 5.16 -0.29 14.08
N LYS A 163 5.70 -0.01 12.90
CA LYS A 163 5.24 -0.62 11.64
C LYS A 163 5.89 -2.00 11.54
N VAL A 164 5.08 -3.03 11.38
CA VAL A 164 5.53 -4.41 11.24
C VAL A 164 4.99 -4.97 9.93
N GLN A 165 5.87 -5.54 9.10
CA GLN A 165 5.46 -6.20 7.86
C GLN A 165 4.68 -7.48 8.13
N ARG A 166 3.90 -7.91 7.15
CA ARG A 166 3.29 -9.24 7.20
C ARG A 166 4.39 -10.32 7.20
N PRO A 167 4.36 -11.28 8.13
CA PRO A 167 5.32 -12.37 8.11
C PRO A 167 5.24 -13.18 6.81
N GLY A 168 6.39 -13.52 6.24
CA GLY A 168 6.48 -14.24 4.96
C GLY A 168 6.32 -13.37 3.70
N LEU A 169 6.06 -12.06 3.84
CA LEU A 169 5.78 -11.16 2.72
C LEU A 169 6.86 -11.16 1.63
N LYS A 170 8.14 -11.10 2.02
CA LYS A 170 9.25 -11.13 1.05
C LYS A 170 9.22 -12.40 0.20
N LYS A 171 9.02 -13.56 0.82
CA LYS A 171 8.94 -14.85 0.11
C LYS A 171 7.76 -14.90 -0.85
N LEU A 172 6.61 -14.35 -0.43
CA LEU A 172 5.44 -14.21 -1.30
C LEU A 172 5.75 -13.34 -2.52
N PHE A 173 6.39 -12.19 -2.30
CA PHE A 173 6.79 -11.27 -3.37
C PHE A 173 7.75 -11.91 -4.34
N ASP A 174 8.77 -12.62 -3.84
CA ASP A 174 9.76 -13.30 -4.69
C ASP A 174 9.08 -14.33 -5.62
N ILE A 175 8.11 -15.12 -5.12
CA ILE A 175 7.36 -16.09 -5.94
C ILE A 175 6.41 -15.40 -6.92
N ASP A 176 5.69 -14.37 -6.47
CA ASP A 176 4.73 -13.66 -7.31
C ASP A 176 5.43 -12.89 -8.44
N LEU A 177 6.55 -12.23 -8.16
CA LEU A 177 7.33 -11.49 -9.14
C LEU A 177 7.98 -12.40 -10.18
N GLN A 178 8.35 -13.63 -9.82
CA GLN A 178 8.78 -14.62 -10.81
C GLN A 178 7.65 -14.98 -11.78
N ASN A 179 6.44 -15.23 -11.25
CA ASN A 179 5.28 -15.51 -12.10
C ASN A 179 4.92 -14.30 -12.97
N LEU A 180 4.91 -13.10 -12.40
CA LEU A 180 4.59 -11.86 -13.13
C LEU A 180 5.60 -11.57 -14.24
N LYS A 181 6.88 -11.91 -14.04
CA LYS A 181 7.89 -11.82 -15.10
C LYS A 181 7.54 -12.70 -16.29
N LEU A 182 7.22 -13.97 -16.03
CA LEU A 182 6.83 -14.91 -17.08
C LEU A 182 5.54 -14.47 -17.80
N ILE A 183 4.59 -13.90 -17.05
CA ILE A 183 3.37 -13.31 -17.60
C ILE A 183 3.69 -12.11 -18.49
N ALA A 184 4.57 -11.20 -18.05
CA ALA A 184 5.01 -10.05 -18.83
C ALA A 184 5.72 -10.49 -20.12
N GLU A 185 6.63 -11.47 -20.03
CA GLU A 185 7.29 -12.07 -21.20
C GLU A 185 6.28 -12.71 -22.17
N TYR A 186 5.26 -13.39 -21.65
CA TYR A 186 4.18 -13.96 -22.46
C TYR A 186 3.39 -12.88 -23.22
N PHE A 187 2.99 -11.80 -22.54
CA PHE A 187 2.28 -10.69 -23.19
C PHE A 187 3.15 -9.91 -24.16
N GLN A 188 4.43 -9.70 -23.84
CA GLN A 188 5.38 -9.01 -24.71
C GLN A 188 5.56 -9.71 -26.06
N ARG A 189 5.53 -11.06 -26.07
CA ARG A 189 5.67 -11.89 -27.28
C ARG A 189 4.37 -12.05 -28.06
N SER A 190 3.22 -11.69 -27.48
CA SER A 190 1.92 -11.89 -28.11
C SER A 190 1.56 -10.71 -29.02
N GLU A 191 1.54 -10.94 -30.34
CA GLU A 191 1.09 -9.92 -31.30
C GLU A 191 -0.38 -9.53 -31.14
N THR A 192 -1.22 -10.46 -30.66
CA THR A 192 -2.68 -10.29 -30.55
C THR A 192 -3.16 -9.71 -29.22
N LEU A 193 -2.38 -9.83 -28.15
CA LEU A 193 -2.72 -9.33 -26.80
C LEU A 193 -2.05 -7.99 -26.46
N GLY A 194 -1.57 -7.28 -27.49
CA GLY A 194 -0.93 -5.98 -27.37
C GLY A 194 0.58 -6.08 -27.28
N GLY A 195 1.22 -6.65 -28.31
CA GLY A 195 2.67 -6.77 -28.49
C GLY A 195 3.39 -5.40 -28.49
N PRO A 196 4.22 -5.01 -29.48
CA PRO A 196 5.13 -3.86 -29.39
C PRO A 196 4.49 -2.47 -29.14
N THR A 197 3.16 -2.39 -29.00
CA THR A 197 2.44 -1.18 -28.60
C THR A 197 2.47 -0.90 -27.09
N ARG A 198 2.83 -1.88 -26.25
CA ARG A 198 3.00 -1.72 -24.80
C ARG A 198 4.27 -2.41 -24.31
N ASP A 199 5.04 -1.70 -23.50
CA ASP A 199 6.24 -2.23 -22.86
C ASP A 199 5.88 -3.00 -21.58
N TRP A 200 5.47 -4.25 -21.75
CA TRP A 200 5.06 -5.11 -20.63
C TRP A 200 6.22 -5.42 -19.69
N MET A 201 7.43 -5.54 -20.23
CA MET A 201 8.64 -5.75 -19.44
C MET A 201 9.00 -4.51 -18.63
N GLY A 202 8.93 -3.31 -19.22
CA GLY A 202 9.14 -2.06 -18.49
C GLY A 202 8.09 -1.84 -17.39
N ILE A 203 6.81 -2.15 -17.65
CA ILE A 203 5.75 -2.12 -16.63
C ILE A 203 6.06 -3.10 -15.49
N TYR A 204 6.52 -4.31 -15.82
CA TYR A 204 6.96 -5.29 -14.83
C TYR A 204 8.14 -4.78 -14.00
N GLU A 205 9.18 -4.24 -14.63
CA GLU A 205 10.38 -3.73 -13.95
C GLU A 205 10.04 -2.56 -13.01
N GLU A 206 9.24 -1.61 -13.48
CA GLU A 206 8.74 -0.50 -12.65
C GLU A 206 7.94 -1.02 -11.45
N SER A 207 7.03 -1.97 -11.69
CA SER A 207 6.19 -2.56 -10.64
C SER A 207 7.01 -3.35 -9.62
N ALA A 208 7.97 -4.15 -10.07
CA ALA A 208 8.85 -4.94 -9.23
C ALA A 208 9.73 -4.04 -8.35
N LYS A 209 10.29 -2.98 -8.94
CA LYS A 209 11.05 -1.97 -8.21
C LYS A 209 10.21 -1.33 -7.10
N ILE A 210 9.01 -0.87 -7.43
CA ILE A 210 8.09 -0.25 -6.46
C ILE A 210 7.77 -1.22 -5.31
N LEU A 211 7.51 -2.49 -5.62
CA LEU A 211 7.19 -3.51 -4.61
C LEU A 211 8.35 -3.76 -3.66
N TYR A 212 9.58 -3.86 -4.16
CA TYR A 212 10.75 -4.06 -3.30
C TYR A 212 11.09 -2.82 -2.47
N GLU A 213 10.96 -1.62 -3.03
CA GLU A 213 11.15 -0.37 -2.28
C GLU A 213 10.15 -0.23 -1.12
N GLU A 214 8.91 -0.70 -1.29
CA GLU A 214 7.86 -0.62 -0.26
C GLU A 214 8.07 -1.57 0.92
N ILE A 215 8.86 -2.63 0.75
CA ILE A 215 9.20 -3.57 1.83
C ILE A 215 10.62 -3.33 2.38
N ASP A 216 11.31 -2.27 1.95
CA ASP A 216 12.59 -1.87 2.52
C ASP A 216 12.38 -0.77 3.58
N TYR A 217 12.12 -1.20 4.81
CA TYR A 217 11.91 -0.29 5.93
C TYR A 217 13.17 0.44 6.38
N ILE A 218 14.36 -0.08 6.07
CA ILE A 218 15.62 0.63 6.32
C ILE A 218 15.73 1.84 5.40
N ASN A 219 15.43 1.66 4.12
CA ASN A 219 15.39 2.77 3.17
C ASN A 219 14.28 3.77 3.52
N GLU A 220 13.10 3.29 3.92
CA GLU A 220 12.02 4.15 4.42
C GLU A 220 12.48 5.02 5.60
N GLY A 221 13.15 4.42 6.60
CA GLY A 221 13.74 5.15 7.74
C GLY A 221 14.78 6.19 7.32
N LYS A 222 15.71 5.83 6.42
CA LYS A 222 16.74 6.78 5.92
C LYS A 222 16.12 7.97 5.23
N ASN A 223 15.08 7.70 4.43
CA ASN A 223 14.32 8.73 3.76
C ASN A 223 13.58 9.63 4.75
N ALA A 224 13.04 9.07 5.83
CA ALA A 224 12.40 9.83 6.91
C ALA A 224 13.36 10.79 7.63
N ASP A 225 14.57 10.32 7.93
CA ASP A 225 15.61 11.19 8.52
C ASP A 225 16.05 12.31 7.58
N ARG A 226 16.21 12.00 6.29
CA ARG A 226 16.49 13.02 5.27
C ARG A 226 15.38 14.07 5.23
N PHE A 227 14.12 13.64 5.19
CA PHE A 227 12.97 14.53 5.24
C PHE A 227 12.95 15.41 6.48
N ARG A 228 13.21 14.83 7.65
CA ARG A 228 13.25 15.55 8.92
C ARG A 228 14.33 16.64 8.90
N ARG A 229 15.53 16.31 8.38
CA ARG A 229 16.63 17.26 8.21
C ARG A 229 16.29 18.39 7.24
N ASP A 230 15.63 18.06 6.15
CA ASP A 230 15.25 18.98 5.07
C ASP A 230 14.16 19.98 5.52
N PHE A 231 13.23 19.55 6.36
CA PHE A 231 12.16 20.37 6.91
C PHE A 231 12.48 21.01 8.27
N ARG A 232 13.72 20.90 8.77
CA ARG A 232 14.10 21.39 10.12
C ARG A 232 13.82 22.88 10.36
N ASN A 233 13.84 23.69 9.30
CA ASN A 233 13.60 25.14 9.35
C ASN A 233 12.16 25.53 8.95
N VAL A 234 11.27 24.56 8.72
CA VAL A 234 9.90 24.78 8.28
C VAL A 234 8.96 24.55 9.46
N ASN A 235 8.68 25.61 10.21
CA ASN A 235 8.01 25.52 11.52
C ASN A 235 6.60 24.92 11.50
N TRP A 236 5.95 24.87 10.33
CA TRP A 236 4.62 24.31 10.14
C TRP A 236 4.62 22.87 9.59
N VAL A 237 5.80 22.26 9.35
CA VAL A 237 5.95 20.84 9.01
C VAL A 237 6.55 20.07 10.19
N ARG A 238 6.04 18.86 10.44
CA ARG A 238 6.62 17.90 11.39
C ARG A 238 6.85 16.56 10.70
N VAL A 239 8.05 16.02 10.87
CA VAL A 239 8.43 14.69 10.38
C VAL A 239 8.83 13.86 11.60
N PRO A 240 8.27 12.65 11.79
CA PRO A 240 8.58 11.83 12.94
C PRO A 240 10.06 11.45 12.98
N ARG A 241 10.63 11.39 14.17
CA ARG A 241 11.97 10.80 14.39
C ARG A 241 11.94 9.29 14.15
N VAL A 242 13.00 8.74 13.56
CA VAL A 242 13.23 7.29 13.49
C VAL A 242 13.97 6.82 14.74
N TYR A 243 13.53 5.70 15.30
CA TYR A 243 14.20 5.03 16.42
C TYR A 243 14.98 3.83 15.87
N TRP A 244 16.24 4.07 15.52
CA TRP A 244 17.09 3.09 14.84
C TRP A 244 17.39 1.84 15.67
N ASP A 245 17.53 1.99 16.99
CA ASP A 245 17.71 0.84 17.90
C ASP A 245 16.47 -0.08 17.97
N TYR A 246 15.34 0.39 17.45
CA TYR A 246 14.06 -0.33 17.39
C TYR A 246 13.62 -0.55 15.94
N THR A 247 14.53 -0.47 14.99
CA THR A 247 14.26 -0.60 13.55
C THR A 247 15.13 -1.69 12.94
N ALA A 248 14.52 -2.53 12.13
CA ALA A 248 15.14 -3.63 11.39
C ALA A 248 14.60 -3.67 9.96
N THR A 249 14.99 -4.69 9.18
CA THR A 249 14.57 -4.83 7.77
C THR A 249 13.05 -4.88 7.61
N ASN A 250 12.35 -5.55 8.54
CA ASN A 250 10.90 -5.74 8.43
C ASN A 250 10.09 -5.05 9.55
N VAL A 251 10.76 -4.24 10.39
CA VAL A 251 10.16 -3.48 11.50
C VAL A 251 10.68 -2.05 11.48
N LEU A 252 9.78 -1.05 11.43
CA LEU A 252 10.15 0.37 11.45
C LEU A 252 9.50 1.07 12.64
N THR A 253 10.32 1.64 13.51
CA THR A 253 9.84 2.38 14.69
C THR A 253 10.01 3.88 14.51
N LEU A 254 8.90 4.61 14.62
CA LEU A 254 8.83 6.06 14.43
C LEU A 254 8.20 6.75 15.63
N GLU A 255 8.55 8.01 15.85
CA GLU A 255 7.90 8.90 16.82
C GLU A 255 6.38 8.90 16.60
N TYR A 256 5.60 8.68 17.66
CA TYR A 256 4.16 8.74 17.54
C TYR A 256 3.68 10.19 17.44
N LEU A 257 3.16 10.54 16.28
CA LEU A 257 2.56 11.85 16.00
C LEU A 257 1.03 11.74 15.89
N PRO A 258 0.27 12.20 16.91
CA PRO A 258 -1.18 12.26 16.82
C PRO A 258 -1.60 13.35 15.83
N GLY A 259 -2.57 13.06 14.98
CA GLY A 259 -3.05 14.02 13.99
C GLY A 259 -4.30 13.56 13.25
N ILE A 260 -4.98 14.53 12.64
CA ILE A 260 -6.21 14.32 11.86
C ILE A 260 -5.84 14.18 10.39
N LYS A 261 -6.20 13.06 9.76
CA LYS A 261 -5.90 12.84 8.34
C LYS A 261 -6.55 13.94 7.49
N ILE A 262 -5.85 14.41 6.46
CA ILE A 262 -6.35 15.53 5.65
C ILE A 262 -7.62 15.20 4.83
N ASN A 263 -7.95 13.91 4.69
CA ASN A 263 -9.18 13.45 4.05
C ASN A 263 -10.40 13.38 4.99
N GLN A 264 -10.23 13.61 6.30
CA GLN A 264 -11.34 13.69 7.27
C GLN A 264 -11.95 15.09 7.28
N LEU A 265 -12.63 15.45 6.19
CA LEU A 265 -13.16 16.79 5.96
C LEU A 265 -14.15 17.23 7.07
N ASP A 266 -14.96 16.32 7.58
CA ASP A 266 -15.91 16.61 8.66
C ASP A 266 -15.20 17.08 9.93
N MET A 267 -14.18 16.34 10.37
CA MET A 267 -13.35 16.70 11.53
C MET A 267 -12.65 18.04 11.35
N ILE A 268 -12.11 18.29 10.14
CA ILE A 268 -11.46 19.55 9.79
C ILE A 268 -12.44 20.72 9.89
N ASN A 269 -13.67 20.55 9.39
CA ASN A 269 -14.71 21.57 9.45
C ASN A 269 -15.17 21.80 10.90
N THR A 270 -15.44 20.74 11.67
CA THR A 270 -15.87 20.84 13.08
C THR A 270 -14.85 21.56 13.95
N LEU A 271 -13.55 21.35 13.70
CA LEU A 271 -12.47 22.01 14.43
C LEU A 271 -12.11 23.41 13.89
N GLY A 272 -12.84 23.89 12.87
CA GLY A 272 -12.63 25.21 12.29
C GLY A 272 -11.30 25.37 11.55
N TYR A 273 -10.72 24.28 11.04
CA TYR A 273 -9.47 24.34 10.31
C TYR A 273 -9.69 24.82 8.86
N SER A 274 -8.92 25.82 8.43
CA SER A 274 -9.01 26.35 7.07
C SER A 274 -8.46 25.36 6.04
N ARG A 275 -9.36 24.78 5.23
CA ARG A 275 -9.02 23.91 4.10
C ARG A 275 -8.08 24.59 3.10
N SER A 276 -8.29 25.88 2.83
CA SER A 276 -7.42 26.67 1.96
C SER A 276 -5.99 26.75 2.49
N ARG A 277 -5.82 26.98 3.81
CA ARG A 277 -4.49 27.00 4.44
C ARG A 277 -3.82 25.63 4.45
N ILE A 278 -4.57 24.56 4.69
CA ILE A 278 -4.05 23.18 4.63
C ILE A 278 -3.56 22.86 3.22
N SER A 279 -4.37 23.15 2.20
CA SER A 279 -4.01 22.94 0.80
C SER A 279 -2.77 23.74 0.41
N SER A 280 -2.74 25.04 0.75
CA SER A 280 -1.60 25.92 0.46
C SER A 280 -0.31 25.40 1.07
N ARG A 281 -0.33 24.99 2.35
CA ARG A 281 0.84 24.41 3.02
C ARG A 281 1.23 23.04 2.47
N ALA A 282 0.26 22.22 2.07
CA ALA A 282 0.57 20.94 1.43
C ALA A 282 1.30 21.16 0.10
N ILE A 283 0.82 22.07 -0.74
CA ILE A 283 1.46 22.47 -2.00
C ILE A 283 2.85 23.06 -1.74
N GLU A 284 2.97 23.98 -0.78
CA GLU A 284 4.25 24.57 -0.39
C GLU A 284 5.26 23.51 0.04
N ALA A 285 4.83 22.49 0.80
CA ALA A 285 5.70 21.38 1.19
C ALA A 285 6.18 20.58 -0.03
N TYR A 286 5.34 20.36 -1.05
CA TYR A 286 5.74 19.75 -2.32
C TYR A 286 6.73 20.61 -3.10
N LEU A 287 6.50 21.92 -3.18
CA LEU A 287 7.42 22.83 -3.85
C LEU A 287 8.79 22.88 -3.16
N ILE A 288 8.85 22.89 -1.83
CA ILE A 288 10.11 22.83 -1.08
C ILE A 288 10.90 21.56 -1.43
N GLN A 289 10.23 20.41 -1.47
CA GLN A 289 10.86 19.14 -1.83
C GLN A 289 11.49 19.18 -3.22
N ILE A 290 10.70 19.61 -4.21
CA ILE A 290 11.09 19.57 -5.62
C ILE A 290 12.14 20.65 -5.91
N LEU A 291 11.84 21.90 -5.58
CA LEU A 291 12.61 23.06 -6.02
C LEU A 291 13.82 23.36 -5.15
N LYS A 292 13.74 23.06 -3.84
CA LYS A 292 14.83 23.40 -2.90
C LYS A 292 15.74 22.22 -2.62
N ASN A 293 15.17 21.03 -2.47
CA ASN A 293 15.91 19.88 -1.93
C ASN A 293 16.22 18.82 -2.98
N GLY A 294 15.58 18.87 -4.15
CA GLY A 294 15.72 17.87 -5.21
C GLY A 294 15.37 16.44 -4.74
N PHE A 295 14.49 16.32 -3.75
CA PHE A 295 14.09 15.07 -3.10
C PHE A 295 12.65 15.16 -2.64
N PHE A 296 11.81 14.27 -3.13
CA PHE A 296 10.38 14.42 -2.96
C PHE A 296 9.65 13.11 -2.73
N HIS A 297 8.54 13.23 -2.01
CA HIS A 297 7.63 12.13 -1.75
C HIS A 297 6.82 11.86 -3.02
N ALA A 298 7.11 10.76 -3.70
CA ALA A 298 6.53 10.44 -5.00
C ALA A 298 5.06 9.99 -4.93
N ASP A 299 4.56 9.66 -3.74
CA ASP A 299 3.15 9.29 -3.53
C ASP A 299 2.40 10.32 -2.67
N PRO A 300 1.81 11.38 -3.24
CA PRO A 300 1.18 12.43 -2.46
C PRO A 300 -0.16 12.04 -1.80
N HIS A 301 -0.42 10.74 -1.66
CA HIS A 301 -1.66 10.21 -1.13
C HIS A 301 -2.09 10.89 0.18
N PRO A 302 -3.37 11.31 0.31
CA PRO A 302 -3.86 12.00 1.51
C PRO A 302 -3.66 11.24 2.83
N GLY A 303 -3.49 9.91 2.78
CA GLY A 303 -3.16 9.09 3.94
C GLY A 303 -1.79 9.39 4.58
N ASN A 304 -0.89 10.02 3.83
CA ASN A 304 0.48 10.37 4.22
C ASN A 304 0.59 11.77 4.85
N LEU A 305 -0.53 12.49 4.95
CA LEU A 305 -0.58 13.81 5.57
C LEU A 305 -1.62 13.83 6.69
N ALA A 306 -1.21 14.37 7.84
CA ALA A 306 -2.09 14.61 8.97
C ALA A 306 -1.90 16.03 9.50
N ILE A 307 -2.89 16.52 10.23
CA ILE A 307 -2.85 17.83 10.90
C ILE A 307 -2.66 17.57 12.38
N ASP A 308 -1.55 18.07 12.92
CA ASP A 308 -1.27 18.04 14.36
C ASP A 308 -2.28 18.92 15.12
N SER A 309 -2.52 18.63 16.39
CA SER A 309 -3.33 19.45 17.29
C SER A 309 -2.83 20.90 17.38
N MET A 310 -1.53 21.12 17.16
CA MET A 310 -0.90 22.45 17.04
C MET A 310 -1.04 23.11 15.65
N ARG A 311 -1.96 22.63 14.79
CA ARG A 311 -2.22 23.17 13.43
C ARG A 311 -1.01 23.10 12.49
N LYS A 312 -0.11 22.13 12.69
CA LYS A 312 1.03 21.84 11.79
C LYS A 312 0.69 20.68 10.85
N ILE A 313 1.26 20.67 9.65
CA ILE A 313 1.17 19.51 8.75
C ILE A 313 2.22 18.48 9.20
N GLN A 314 1.75 17.29 9.53
CA GLN A 314 2.57 16.11 9.76
C GLN A 314 2.69 15.32 8.45
N LYS A 315 3.93 14.95 8.11
CA LYS A 315 4.19 14.00 7.04
C LYS A 315 4.42 12.61 7.62
N ARG A 316 3.57 11.67 7.20
CA ARG A 316 3.74 10.23 7.39
C ARG A 316 4.25 9.69 6.06
N LEU A 317 5.48 9.23 6.02
CA LEU A 317 6.12 8.85 4.78
C LEU A 317 5.73 7.41 4.45
N SER A 318 5.52 7.14 3.16
CA SER A 318 5.44 5.78 2.62
C SER A 318 6.30 5.60 1.37
N ARG A 319 6.77 6.68 0.70
CA ARG A 319 7.55 6.58 -0.55
C ARG A 319 8.38 7.82 -0.87
N VAL A 320 9.66 7.68 -1.18
CA VAL A 320 10.51 8.84 -1.52
C VAL A 320 11.42 8.57 -2.72
N SER A 321 11.55 9.55 -3.61
CA SER A 321 12.36 9.50 -4.82
C SER A 321 13.33 10.68 -4.90
#